data_AF-A0A1D6P087-F1
#
_entry.id   AF-A0A1D6P087-F1
#
_cell.length_a   1.000
_cell.length_b   1.000
_cell.length_c   1.000
_cell.angle_alpha   90.00
_cell.angle_beta   90.00
_cell.angle_gamma   90.00
#
_symmetry.space_group_name_H-M   'P 1'
#
loop_
_entity.id
_entity.type
_entity.pdbx_description
1 polymer ?
#
loop_
_entity_poly.entity_id
_entity_poly.type
_entity_poly.pdbx_seq_one_letter_code
_entity_poly.pdbx_strand_id
1 'polypeptide(L)'
;MSSTGGGGRVSRRSHRAVPQSRQICRARRRWAPVYLSTVLEYLVAEVLELAGNAARDNKNRIVMRQIQLAVRNDEELSKLMGTVTIAASGVMPDIHQTLLPKKAGQKGDIGSASQEF
;
A
#
# COMPACT_ATOMS: atom_id res chain seq x y z
N MET A 1 38.52 23.87 68.65
CA MET A 1 39.39 24.14 67.48
C MET A 1 40.07 22.84 67.08
N SER A 2 39.53 22.17 66.05
CA SER A 2 40.14 21.12 65.22
C SER A 2 39.01 20.63 64.28
N SER A 3 38.95 21.00 62.99
CA SER A 3 39.81 20.53 61.88
C SER A 3 39.86 19.00 61.89
N THR A 4 39.46 18.20 60.89
CA THR A 4 39.50 18.38 59.42
C THR A 4 38.90 17.13 58.76
N GLY A 5 38.42 17.28 57.51
CA GLY A 5 38.39 16.22 56.46
C GLY A 5 37.34 15.12 56.65
N GLY A 6 36.51 14.76 55.68
CA GLY A 6 36.75 14.68 54.24
C GLY A 6 36.45 13.23 53.84
N GLY A 7 35.41 13.00 53.03
CA GLY A 7 35.03 11.63 52.67
C GLY A 7 33.81 11.55 51.76
N GLY A 8 33.87 12.26 50.62
CA GLY A 8 32.88 12.12 49.55
C GLY A 8 32.88 10.70 49.00
N ARG A 9 31.86 9.91 49.36
CA ARG A 9 31.59 8.63 48.70
C ARG A 9 30.90 8.89 47.37
N VAL A 10 31.72 9.18 46.36
CA VAL A 10 31.36 9.04 44.96
C VAL A 10 31.02 7.55 44.75
N SER A 11 29.74 7.21 44.91
CA SER A 11 29.27 5.87 44.62
C SER A 11 29.29 5.69 43.11
N ARG A 12 30.31 4.94 42.68
CA ARG A 12 30.67 4.68 41.29
C ARG A 12 29.46 4.13 40.54
N ARG A 13 29.18 4.71 39.38
CA ARG A 13 28.19 4.23 38.42
C ARG A 13 28.65 2.84 37.95
N SER A 14 28.12 1.81 38.60
CA SER A 14 28.38 0.42 38.24
C SER A 14 27.86 0.20 36.82
N HIS A 15 28.76 0.13 35.85
CA HIS A 15 28.44 -0.35 34.51
C HIS A 15 28.00 -1.82 34.66
N ARG A 16 26.69 -2.02 34.75
CA ARG A 16 26.07 -3.34 34.88
C ARG A 16 26.26 -4.07 33.56
N ALA A 17 27.18 -5.03 33.51
CA ALA A 17 27.34 -5.92 32.39
C ALA A 17 26.00 -6.63 32.09
N VAL A 18 25.54 -6.53 30.84
CA VAL A 18 24.27 -7.13 30.42
C VAL A 18 24.51 -8.62 30.21
N PRO A 19 23.73 -9.52 30.83
CA PRO A 19 23.88 -10.95 30.63
C PRO A 19 23.66 -11.31 29.15
N GLN A 20 24.50 -12.21 28.63
CA GLN A 20 24.58 -12.60 27.21
C GLN A 20 23.22 -13.03 26.63
N SER A 21 22.35 -13.64 27.44
CA SER A 21 20.96 -13.97 27.08
C SER A 21 20.12 -12.75 26.70
N ARG A 22 20.27 -11.61 27.38
CA ARG A 22 19.62 -10.35 27.01
C ARG A 22 20.24 -9.72 25.77
N GLN A 23 21.52 -9.98 25.49
CA GLN A 23 22.21 -9.45 24.32
C GLN A 23 21.76 -10.15 23.02
N ILE A 24 21.51 -11.46 23.09
CA ILE A 24 20.93 -12.25 21.98
C ILE A 24 19.50 -11.77 21.67
N CYS A 25 18.67 -11.57 22.69
CA CYS A 25 17.32 -11.01 22.51
C CYS A 25 17.33 -9.59 21.91
N ARG A 26 18.35 -8.77 22.20
CA ARG A 26 18.53 -7.43 21.62
C ARG A 26 19.00 -7.49 20.17
N ALA A 27 19.92 -8.38 19.83
CA ALA A 27 20.39 -8.57 18.46
C ALA A 27 19.27 -9.08 17.53
N ARG A 28 18.42 -10.00 18.04
CA ARG A 28 17.26 -10.53 17.30
C ARG A 28 16.20 -9.46 17.00
N ARG A 29 16.09 -8.43 17.86
CA ARG A 29 15.19 -7.27 17.66
C ARG A 29 15.70 -6.26 16.63
N ARG A 30 17.00 -6.28 16.29
CA ARG A 30 17.58 -5.26 15.40
C ARG A 30 17.14 -5.41 13.95
N TRP A 31 16.91 -6.64 13.50
CA TRP A 31 16.50 -6.93 12.12
C TRP A 31 14.98 -6.92 11.92
N ALA A 32 14.21 -7.12 12.99
CA ALA A 32 12.75 -7.09 12.95
C ALA A 32 12.13 -5.83 12.29
N PRO A 33 12.56 -4.58 12.60
CA PRO A 33 11.99 -3.40 11.94
C PRO A 33 12.38 -3.29 10.47
N VAL A 34 13.55 -3.83 10.08
CA VAL A 34 14.05 -3.76 8.69
C VAL A 34 13.23 -4.68 7.78
N TYR A 35 12.91 -5.90 8.23
CA TYR A 35 12.04 -6.79 7.47
C TYR A 35 10.65 -6.19 7.28
N LEU A 36 10.07 -5.60 8.34
CA LEU A 36 8.76 -4.96 8.25
C LEU A 36 8.77 -3.76 7.30
N SER A 37 9.80 -2.90 7.36
CA SER A 37 9.89 -1.74 6.49
C SER A 37 9.95 -2.13 5.02
N THR A 38 10.71 -3.18 4.67
CA THR A 38 10.82 -3.63 3.28
C THR A 38 9.49 -4.15 2.73
N VAL A 39 8.72 -4.90 3.54
CA VAL A 39 7.39 -5.38 3.12
C VAL A 39 6.41 -4.22 2.96
N LEU A 40 6.42 -3.25 3.87
CA LEU A 40 5.57 -2.07 3.76
C LEU A 40 5.94 -1.20 2.56
N GLU A 41 7.23 -1.01 2.30
CA GLU A 41 7.73 -0.26 1.15
C GLU A 41 7.30 -0.90 -0.16
N TYR A 42 7.44 -2.23 -0.27
CA TYR A 42 7.00 -2.97 -1.45
C TYR A 42 5.49 -2.79 -1.71
N LEU A 43 4.65 -2.98 -0.69
CA LEU A 43 3.20 -2.83 -0.84
C LEU A 43 2.78 -1.40 -1.20
N VAL A 44 3.43 -0.39 -0.61
CA VAL A 44 3.15 1.02 -0.91
C VAL A 44 3.59 1.38 -2.33
N ALA A 45 4.75 0.88 -2.77
CA ALA A 45 5.25 1.08 -4.12
C ALA A 45 4.29 0.50 -5.17
N GLU A 46 3.83 -0.74 -4.98
CA GLU A 46 2.89 -1.42 -5.88
C GLU A 46 1.58 -0.63 -6.03
N VAL A 47 0.97 -0.22 -4.91
CA VAL A 47 -0.27 0.57 -4.93
C VAL A 47 -0.06 1.92 -5.60
N LEU A 48 1.07 2.59 -5.37
CA LEU A 48 1.40 3.88 -5.99
C LEU A 48 1.69 3.77 -7.49
N GLU A 49 2.32 2.69 -7.93
CA GLU A 49 2.59 2.43 -9.35
C GLU A 49 1.28 2.25 -10.12
N LEU A 50 0.40 1.36 -9.63
CA LEU A 50 -0.90 1.11 -10.25
C LEU A 50 -1.81 2.35 -10.19
N ALA A 51 -1.86 3.03 -9.04
CA ALA A 51 -2.64 4.27 -8.91
C ALA A 51 -2.06 5.42 -9.75
N GLY A 52 -0.74 5.46 -9.92
CA GLY A 52 -0.04 6.40 -10.80
C GLY A 52 -0.36 6.14 -12.27
N ASN A 53 -0.42 4.87 -12.68
CA ASN A 53 -0.86 4.49 -14.03
C ASN A 53 -2.32 4.92 -14.28
N ALA A 54 -3.23 4.61 -13.35
CA ALA A 54 -4.63 5.06 -13.44
C ALA A 54 -4.80 6.60 -13.43
N ALA A 55 -3.92 7.31 -12.72
CA ALA A 55 -3.88 8.77 -12.72
C ALA A 55 -3.33 9.35 -14.05
N ARG A 56 -2.42 8.67 -14.74
CA ARG A 56 -1.93 9.07 -16.07
C ARG A 56 -3.01 9.04 -17.13
N ASP A 57 -3.92 8.06 -17.05
CA ASP A 57 -5.09 7.98 -17.93
C ASP A 57 -6.12 9.09 -17.65
N ASN A 58 -5.97 9.78 -16.53
CA ASN A 58 -6.85 10.85 -16.07
C ASN A 58 -6.03 12.11 -15.74
N LYS A 59 -6.33 12.75 -14.61
CA LYS A 59 -5.62 13.93 -14.12
C LYS A 59 -4.30 13.48 -13.49
N ASN A 60 -3.19 14.15 -13.82
CA ASN A 60 -1.82 13.85 -13.34
C ASN A 60 -1.64 13.80 -11.80
N ARG A 61 -2.65 14.17 -11.01
CA ARG A 61 -2.63 14.07 -9.54
C ARG A 61 -3.39 12.82 -9.09
N ILE A 62 -2.75 12.01 -8.25
CA ILE A 62 -3.39 10.86 -7.61
C ILE A 62 -4.54 11.35 -6.71
N VAL A 63 -5.74 10.85 -6.98
CA VAL A 63 -6.98 11.11 -6.21
C VAL A 63 -7.53 9.77 -5.73
N MET A 64 -8.34 9.77 -4.66
CA MET A 64 -8.87 8.57 -4.02
C MET A 64 -9.56 7.59 -4.99
N ARG A 65 -10.19 8.08 -6.06
CA ARG A 65 -10.78 7.21 -7.10
C ARG A 65 -9.74 6.41 -7.88
N GLN A 66 -8.56 6.97 -8.16
CA GLN A 66 -7.50 6.27 -8.91
C GLN A 66 -6.93 5.11 -8.10
N ILE A 67 -6.78 5.31 -6.79
CA ILE A 67 -6.34 4.25 -5.86
C ILE A 67 -7.36 3.12 -5.83
N GLN A 68 -8.66 3.42 -5.76
CA GLN A 68 -9.70 2.38 -5.76
C GLN A 68 -9.79 1.63 -7.08
N LEU A 69 -9.65 2.30 -8.22
CA LEU A 69 -9.64 1.64 -9.52
C LEU A 69 -8.43 0.72 -9.65
N ALA A 70 -7.24 1.18 -9.23
CA ALA A 70 -6.03 0.38 -9.21
C ALA A 70 -6.17 -0.86 -8.29
N VAL A 71 -6.61 -0.67 -7.04
CA VAL A 71 -6.74 -1.75 -6.05
C VAL A 71 -7.81 -2.77 -6.43
N ARG A 72 -8.91 -2.35 -7.07
CA ARG A 72 -10.01 -3.25 -7.47
C ARG A 72 -9.81 -3.92 -8.82
N ASN A 73 -8.95 -3.37 -9.68
CA ASN A 73 -8.52 -4.00 -10.93
C ASN A 73 -7.42 -5.05 -10.73
N ASP A 74 -6.65 -4.94 -9.65
CA ASP A 74 -5.62 -5.92 -9.31
C ASP A 74 -6.17 -7.05 -8.44
N GLU A 75 -5.92 -8.30 -8.83
CA GLU A 75 -6.46 -9.49 -8.15
C GLU A 75 -5.87 -9.69 -6.75
N GLU A 76 -4.57 -9.43 -6.58
CA GLU A 76 -3.85 -9.65 -5.33
C GLU A 76 -4.24 -8.59 -4.29
N LEU A 77 -4.26 -7.32 -4.69
CA LEU A 77 -4.67 -6.20 -3.86
C LEU A 77 -6.16 -6.25 -3.53
N SER A 78 -7.01 -6.68 -4.46
CA SER A 78 -8.45 -6.85 -4.18
C SER A 78 -8.69 -7.95 -3.15
N LYS A 79 -7.92 -9.04 -3.17
CA LYS A 79 -7.96 -10.09 -2.15
C LYS A 79 -7.41 -9.62 -0.80
N LEU A 80 -6.31 -8.87 -0.82
CA LEU A 80 -5.69 -8.30 0.39
C LEU A 80 -6.59 -7.26 1.06
N MET A 81 -7.29 -6.45 0.27
CA MET A 81 -8.13 -5.32 0.73
C MET A 81 -9.63 -5.59 0.60
N GLY A 82 -10.06 -6.86 0.54
CA GLY A 82 -11.44 -7.25 0.24
C GLY A 82 -12.50 -6.56 1.13
N THR A 83 -12.24 -6.49 2.43
CA THR A 83 -13.14 -5.88 3.44
C THR A 83 -12.86 -4.41 3.73
N VAL A 84 -11.79 -3.85 3.18
CA VAL A 84 -11.39 -2.46 3.43
C VAL A 84 -12.24 -1.52 2.58
N THR A 85 -12.81 -0.51 3.24
CA THR A 85 -13.57 0.56 2.57
C THR A 85 -12.67 1.78 2.37
N ILE A 86 -12.44 2.16 1.11
CA ILE A 86 -11.74 3.39 0.76
C ILE A 86 -12.77 4.52 0.68
N ALA A 87 -12.59 5.57 1.50
CA ALA A 87 -13.52 6.69 1.53
C ALA A 87 -13.45 7.50 0.22
N ALA A 88 -14.58 8.10 -0.19
CA ALA A 88 -14.66 9.03 -1.33
C ALA A 88 -14.16 8.50 -2.70
N SER A 89 -14.02 7.19 -2.87
CA SER A 89 -13.46 6.60 -4.10
C SER A 89 -14.51 6.16 -5.12
N GLY A 90 -15.74 5.91 -4.70
CA GLY A 90 -16.77 5.27 -5.53
C GLY A 90 -16.44 3.79 -5.82
N VAL A 91 -17.09 3.24 -6.85
CA VAL A 91 -17.00 1.82 -7.23
C VAL A 91 -16.49 1.65 -8.67
N MET A 92 -16.00 0.44 -8.97
CA MET A 92 -15.69 0.02 -10.33
C MET A 92 -16.95 0.11 -11.20
N PRO A 93 -16.90 0.70 -12.41
CA PRO A 93 -18.03 0.68 -13.32
C PRO A 93 -18.32 -0.75 -13.77
N ASP A 94 -19.48 -1.27 -13.40
CA ASP A 94 -19.97 -2.57 -13.87
C ASP A 94 -21.48 -2.48 -14.10
N ILE A 95 -21.94 -2.91 -15.28
CA ILE A 95 -23.35 -2.90 -15.69
C ILE A 95 -23.71 -4.29 -16.20
N HIS A 96 -24.59 -4.98 -15.49
CA HIS A 96 -25.11 -6.27 -15.93
C HIS A 96 -25.80 -6.16 -17.30
N GLN A 97 -25.53 -7.13 -18.19
CA GLN A 97 -26.01 -7.12 -19.57
C GLN A 97 -27.54 -7.06 -19.71
N THR A 98 -28.28 -7.50 -18.69
CA THR A 98 -29.74 -7.43 -18.62
C THR A 98 -30.27 -6.00 -18.50
N LEU A 99 -29.46 -5.07 -17.99
CA LEU A 99 -29.80 -3.67 -17.82
C LEU A 99 -29.44 -2.83 -19.05
N LEU A 100 -28.65 -3.38 -19.96
CA LEU A 100 -28.36 -2.70 -21.22
C LEU A 100 -29.62 -2.72 -22.10
N PRO A 101 -29.94 -1.60 -22.77
CA PRO A 101 -31.05 -1.60 -23.72
C PRO A 101 -30.77 -2.67 -24.78
N LYS A 102 -31.76 -3.53 -25.08
CA LYS A 102 -31.68 -4.47 -26.21
C LYS A 102 -31.35 -3.63 -27.44
N LYS A 103 -30.20 -3.90 -28.08
CA LYS A 103 -29.76 -3.22 -29.31
C LYS A 103 -30.94 -3.07 -30.28
N ALA A 104 -31.45 -1.85 -30.43
CA ALA A 104 -32.28 -1.44 -31.54
C ALA A 104 -31.43 -0.44 -32.34
N GLY A 105 -30.98 -0.85 -33.54
CA GLY A 105 -30.35 0.04 -34.52
C GLY A 105 -28.83 -0.07 -34.67
N GLN A 106 -28.36 -1.10 -35.39
CA GLN A 106 -27.21 -0.89 -36.27
C GLN A 106 -27.71 -0.03 -37.45
N LYS A 107 -27.30 1.23 -37.46
CA LYS A 107 -27.43 2.12 -38.61
C LYS A 107 -26.46 1.63 -39.68
N GLY A 108 -26.97 1.37 -40.88
CA GLY A 108 -26.29 0.64 -41.95
C GLY A 108 -24.98 1.27 -42.41
N ASP A 109 -24.00 0.40 -42.65
CA ASP A 109 -22.91 0.66 -43.55
C ASP A 109 -23.39 0.34 -44.98
N ILE A 110 -23.52 1.39 -45.78
CA ILE A 110 -23.76 1.35 -47.21
C ILE A 110 -22.39 1.12 -47.86
N GLY A 111 -22.19 -0.02 -48.52
CA GLY A 111 -21.11 -0.15 -49.50
C GLY A 111 -20.61 -1.57 -49.77
N SER A 112 -20.82 -2.02 -51.01
CA SER A 112 -20.15 -3.12 -51.69
C SER A 112 -20.69 -4.54 -51.46
N ALA A 113 -21.89 -4.80 -51.99
CA ALA A 113 -22.25 -6.12 -52.51
C ALA A 113 -22.24 -6.07 -54.05
N SER A 114 -21.09 -6.39 -54.66
CA SER A 114 -21.05 -6.80 -56.07
C SER A 114 -21.21 -8.32 -56.09
N GLN A 115 -22.36 -8.80 -56.58
CA GLN A 115 -22.57 -10.20 -56.94
C GLN A 115 -22.09 -10.38 -58.38
N GLU A 116 -21.16 -11.32 -58.59
CA GLU A 116 -20.83 -11.84 -59.92
C GLU A 116 -21.92 -12.85 -60.33
N PHE A 117 -22.63 -12.53 -61.41
CA PHE A 117 -22.99 -13.47 -62.48
C PHE A 117 -23.23 -12.70 -63.78
#